data_AF-A0A060WJ51-F1
#
_entry.id   AF-A0A060WJ51-F1
#
_cell.length_a   1.000
_cell.length_b   1.000
_cell.length_c   1.000
_cell.angle_alpha   90.00
_cell.angle_beta   90.00
_cell.angle_gamma   90.00
#
_symmetry.space_group_name_H-M   'P 1'
#
loop_
_entity.id
_entity.type
_entity.pdbx_description
1 polymer ?
#
loop_
_entity_poly.entity_id
_entity_poly.type
_entity_poly.pdbx_seq_one_letter_code
_entity_poly.pdbx_strand_id
1 'polypeptide(L)'
;MDVYNKSMCRTREMLVDIFQEYPDEIEHTYIPSCVVLMRCAGCCNDEALECVPTETKNVTMEVIQVKQRVSQHNFQLSFTEHRKCECR
;
A
#
# COMPACT_ATOMS: atom_id res chain seq x y z
N MET A 1 -9.05 2.36 -27.65
CA MET A 1 -9.44 2.04 -26.25
C MET A 1 -8.27 1.75 -25.31
N ASP A 2 -7.00 1.76 -25.76
CA ASP A 2 -5.84 1.38 -24.92
C ASP A 2 -5.68 2.26 -23.67
N VAL A 3 -5.79 3.58 -23.83
CA VAL A 3 -5.72 4.53 -22.71
C VAL A 3 -6.79 4.24 -21.66
N TYR A 4 -8.05 4.08 -22.08
CA TYR A 4 -9.16 3.76 -21.20
C TYR A 4 -8.92 2.46 -20.42
N ASN A 5 -8.51 1.38 -21.10
CA ASN A 5 -8.23 0.10 -20.45
C ASN A 5 -7.04 0.17 -19.49
N LYS A 6 -6.06 1.03 -19.77
CA LYS A 6 -4.90 1.26 -18.91
C LYS A 6 -5.19 2.23 -17.77
N SER A 7 -6.19 3.09 -17.85
CA SER A 7 -6.54 4.07 -16.81
C SER A 7 -7.70 3.63 -15.92
N MET A 8 -8.53 2.67 -16.32
CA MET A 8 -9.68 2.21 -15.52
C MET A 8 -9.31 1.75 -14.10
N CYS A 9 -10.26 1.92 -13.17
CA CYS A 9 -10.16 1.47 -11.79
C CYS A 9 -9.85 -0.03 -11.69
N ARG A 10 -8.69 -0.37 -11.11
CA ARG A 10 -8.24 -1.75 -10.85
C ARG A 10 -7.14 -1.77 -9.80
N THR A 11 -6.73 -2.96 -9.39
CA THR A 11 -5.56 -3.15 -8.53
C THR A 11 -4.27 -2.84 -9.31
N ARG A 12 -3.34 -2.13 -8.68
CA ARG A 12 -2.05 -1.73 -9.26
C ARG A 12 -0.96 -1.77 -8.19
N GLU A 13 0.26 -2.06 -8.60
CA GLU A 13 1.43 -1.91 -7.75
C GLU A 13 1.69 -0.42 -7.47
N MET A 14 1.81 -0.09 -6.20
CA MET A 14 2.14 1.25 -5.72
C MET A 14 3.17 1.17 -4.60
N LEU A 15 4.08 2.14 -4.56
CA LEU A 15 4.96 2.35 -3.41
C LEU A 15 4.16 3.03 -2.30
N VAL A 16 4.10 2.39 -1.15
CA VAL A 16 3.41 2.89 0.04
C VAL A 16 4.45 3.08 1.14
N ASP A 17 4.44 4.26 1.75
CA ASP A 17 5.31 4.57 2.88
C ASP A 17 4.86 3.76 4.10
N ILE A 18 5.81 3.09 4.77
CA ILE A 18 5.52 2.30 5.96
C ILE A 18 4.93 3.18 7.08
N PHE A 19 5.37 4.43 7.20
CA PHE A 19 4.86 5.36 8.22
C PHE A 19 3.39 5.76 8.01
N GLN A 20 2.89 5.71 6.77
CA GLN A 20 1.47 5.97 6.51
C GLN A 20 0.59 4.81 7.00
N GLU A 21 1.10 3.58 6.94
CA GLU A 21 0.40 2.37 7.39
C GLU A 21 0.55 2.16 8.91
N TYR A 22 1.65 2.65 9.49
CA TYR A 22 2.01 2.51 10.90
C TYR A 22 2.39 3.87 11.52
N PRO A 23 1.45 4.82 11.64
CA PRO A 23 1.74 6.18 12.11
C PRO A 23 2.20 6.25 13.58
N ASP A 24 1.85 5.25 14.39
CA ASP A 24 2.18 5.20 15.82
C ASP A 24 3.65 4.77 16.10
N GLU A 25 4.37 4.27 15.09
CA GLU A 25 5.75 3.77 15.22
C GLU A 25 6.81 4.86 14.96
N ILE A 26 6.71 5.99 15.67
CA ILE A 26 7.50 7.21 15.42
C ILE A 26 8.99 7.03 15.83
N GLU A 27 9.29 6.12 16.76
CA GLU A 27 10.66 5.92 17.28
C GLU A 27 11.53 5.02 16.38
N HIS A 28 10.97 4.46 15.32
CA HIS A 28 11.63 3.46 14.48
C HIS A 28 11.91 3.98 13.07
N THR A 29 13.05 3.59 12.50
CA THR A 29 13.30 3.75 11.07
C THR A 29 13.26 2.37 10.41
N TYR A 30 12.48 2.23 9.34
CA TYR A 30 12.42 0.99 8.57
C TYR A 30 13.29 1.06 7.32
N ILE A 31 13.95 -0.05 6.99
CA ILE A 31 14.71 -0.23 5.76
C ILE A 31 14.16 -1.45 5.02
N PRO A 32 13.59 -1.30 3.81
CA PRO A 32 13.29 -0.03 3.15
C PRO A 32 12.22 0.79 3.91
N SER A 33 12.10 2.09 3.61
CA SER A 33 11.07 2.96 4.20
C SER A 33 9.71 2.87 3.51
N CYS A 34 9.66 2.23 2.33
CA CYS A 34 8.44 2.00 1.58
C CYS A 34 8.39 0.56 1.05
N VAL A 35 7.18 0.06 0.82
CA VAL A 35 6.92 -1.28 0.28
C VAL A 35 6.02 -1.20 -0.96
N VAL A 36 6.15 -2.19 -1.85
CA VAL A 36 5.27 -2.32 -3.02
C VAL A 36 4.02 -3.08 -2.60
N LEU A 37 2.85 -2.45 -2.72
CA LEU A 37 1.56 -3.07 -2.40
C LEU A 37 0.58 -2.95 -3.57
N MET A 38 -0.32 -3.93 -3.67
CA MET A 38 -1.48 -3.82 -4.55
C MET A 38 -2.52 -2.87 -3.96
N ARG A 39 -2.78 -1.74 -4.63
CA ARG A 39 -3.78 -0.74 -4.24
C ARG A 39 -4.75 -0.46 -5.38
N CYS A 40 -5.96 -0.04 -5.02
CA CYS A 40 -6.97 0.37 -6.00
C CYS A 40 -6.57 1.74 -6.53
N ALA A 41 -6.41 1.83 -7.85
CA ALA A 41 -6.05 3.07 -8.50
C ALA A 41 -6.54 3.07 -9.95
N GLY A 42 -6.87 4.26 -10.44
CA GLY A 42 -7.39 4.49 -11.78
C GLY A 42 -8.53 5.51 -11.74
N CYS A 43 -9.08 5.77 -12.92
CA CYS A 43 -10.17 6.70 -13.11
C CYS A 43 -11.50 5.96 -13.15
N CYS A 44 -12.52 6.60 -12.60
CA CYS A 44 -13.93 6.26 -12.79
C CYS A 44 -14.52 7.12 -13.92
N ASN A 45 -15.67 6.72 -14.45
CA ASN A 45 -16.34 7.45 -15.54
C ASN A 45 -17.15 8.66 -15.06
N ASP A 46 -17.29 8.81 -13.74
CA ASP A 46 -17.96 9.92 -13.08
C ASP A 46 -17.01 10.45 -11.99
N GLU A 47 -16.82 11.77 -11.94
CA GLU A 47 -15.95 12.44 -10.99
C GLU A 47 -16.48 12.38 -9.55
N ALA A 48 -17.77 12.07 -9.38
CA ALA A 48 -18.37 11.84 -8.07
C ALA A 48 -18.06 10.45 -7.49
N LEU A 49 -17.46 9.55 -8.27
CA LEU A 49 -17.10 8.19 -7.84
C LEU A 49 -15.61 8.05 -7.55
N GLU A 50 -15.28 7.29 -6.52
CA GLU A 50 -13.92 6.95 -6.14
C GLU A 50 -13.59 5.48 -6.44
N CYS A 51 -12.34 5.20 -6.79
CA CYS A 51 -11.88 3.83 -7.02
C CYS A 51 -11.51 3.16 -5.69
N VAL A 52 -12.44 2.39 -5.12
CA VAL A 52 -12.33 1.84 -3.77
C VAL A 52 -12.19 0.31 -3.77
N PRO A 53 -11.54 -0.29 -2.75
CA PRO A 53 -11.46 -1.73 -2.62
C PRO A 53 -12.80 -2.37 -2.25
N THR A 54 -13.08 -3.52 -2.83
CA THR A 54 -14.24 -4.37 -2.48
C THR A 54 -13.82 -5.71 -1.87
N GLU A 55 -12.54 -6.07 -2.01
CA GLU A 55 -11.93 -7.24 -1.39
C GLU A 55 -10.48 -6.91 -1.04
N THR A 56 -10.05 -7.28 0.16
CA THR A 56 -8.68 -7.05 0.67
C THR A 56 -8.07 -8.32 1.24
N LYS A 57 -6.75 -8.34 1.36
CA LYS A 57 -6.00 -9.42 2.01
C LYS A 57 -4.77 -8.85 2.71
N ASN A 58 -4.43 -9.39 3.87
CA ASN A 58 -3.19 -9.06 4.55
C ASN A 58 -2.01 -9.86 3.98
N VAL A 59 -0.88 -9.19 3.79
CA VAL A 59 0.40 -9.78 3.41
C VAL A 59 1.46 -9.40 4.43
N THR A 60 2.30 -10.35 4.82
CA THR A 60 3.38 -10.10 5.77
C THR A 60 4.68 -9.92 5.01
N MET A 61 5.41 -8.84 5.29
CA MET A 61 6.70 -8.53 4.68
C MET A 61 7.76 -8.35 5.75
N GLU A 62 8.99 -8.74 5.44
CA GLU A 62 10.15 -8.54 6.31
C GLU A 62 10.85 -7.24 5.96
N VAL A 63 11.09 -6.42 6.98
CA VAL A 63 11.82 -5.15 6.91
C VAL A 63 12.88 -5.11 7.99
N ILE A 64 13.88 -4.25 7.86
CA ILE A 64 14.84 -4.02 8.93
C ILE A 64 14.32 -2.86 9.78
N GLN A 65 14.08 -3.10 11.06
CA GLN A 65 13.75 -2.05 12.03
C GLN A 65 15.04 -1.56 12.71
N VAL A 66 15.29 -0.25 12.60
CA VAL A 66 16.42 0.43 13.22
C VAL A 66 15.92 1.27 14.40
N LYS A 67 16.36 0.89 15.60
CA LYS A 67 16.21 1.69 16.82
C LYS A 67 17.47 2.53 17.00
N GLN A 68 17.33 3.85 16.99
CA GLN A 68 18.48 4.76 17.06
C GLN A 68 19.37 4.43 18.26
N ARG A 69 20.66 4.14 18.00
CA ARG A 69 21.71 3.82 19.00
C ARG A 69 21.54 2.51 19.78
N VAL A 70 20.57 1.66 19.42
CA VAL A 70 20.30 0.42 20.17
C VAL A 70 20.58 -0.83 19.34
N SER A 71 19.88 -1.00 18.21
CA SER A 71 19.92 -2.28 17.49
C SER A 71 19.29 -2.18 16.10
N GLN A 72 19.72 -3.08 15.21
CA GLN A 72 19.05 -3.38 13.95
C GLN A 72 18.61 -4.84 13.97
N HIS A 73 17.37 -5.11 13.60
CA HIS A 73 16.86 -6.48 13.51
C HIS A 73 15.81 -6.58 12.41
N ASN A 74 15.65 -7.78 11.88
CA ASN A 74 14.56 -8.08 10.97
C ASN A 74 13.24 -8.08 11.74
N PHE A 75 12.24 -7.45 11.16
CA PHE A 75 10.92 -7.26 11.72
C PHE A 75 9.87 -7.57 10.66
N GLN A 76 8.76 -8.16 11.07
CA GLN A 76 7.67 -8.52 10.17
C GLN A 76 6.52 -7.54 10.36
N LEU A 77 6.13 -6.88 9.27
CA LEU A 77 4.97 -5.99 9.22
C LEU A 77 3.88 -6.63 8.36
N SER A 78 2.62 -6.40 8.72
CA SER A 78 1.46 -6.88 7.98
C SER A 78 0.79 -5.72 7.23
N PHE A 79 0.71 -5.80 5.92
CA PHE A 79 0.13 -4.76 5.09
C PHE A 79 -1.17 -5.23 4.47
N THR A 80 -2.11 -4.30 4.25
CA THR A 80 -3.34 -4.59 3.52
C THR A 80 -3.14 -4.37 2.02
N GLU A 81 -3.36 -5.42 1.23
CA GLU A 81 -3.46 -5.36 -0.22
C GLU A 81 -4.91 -5.39 -0.68
N HIS A 82 -5.19 -4.68 -1.77
CA HIS A 82 -6.48 -4.71 -2.45
C HIS A 82 -6.47 -5.84 -3.50
N ARG A 83 -7.54 -6.63 -3.54
CA ARG A 83 -7.73 -7.76 -4.47
C ARG A 83 -8.75 -7.47 -5.57
N LYS A 84 -9.81 -6.72 -5.23
CA LYS A 84 -10.83 -6.23 -6.17
C LYS A 84 -11.15 -4.77 -5.89
N CYS A 85 -11.48 -4.04 -6.97
CA CYS A 85 -11.78 -2.62 -6.92
C CYS A 85 -13.04 -2.32 -7.73
N GLU A 86 -13.82 -1.34 -7.28
CA GLU A 86 -14.99 -0.83 -7.99
C GLU A 86 -15.06 0.70 -7.84
N CYS A 87 -15.75 1.34 -8.78
CA CYS A 87 -16.10 2.76 -8.67
C CYS A 87 -17.35 2.89 -7.80
N ARG A 88 -17.24 3.57 -6.65
CA ARG A 88 -18.34 3.77 -5.70
C ARG A 88 -18.34 5.17 -5.12
#